data_AF-A0AAD5XEA0-F1
#
_entry.id   AF-A0AAD5XEA0-F1
#
_cell.length_a   1.000
_cell.length_b   1.000
_cell.length_c   1.000
_cell.angle_alpha   90.00
_cell.angle_beta   90.00
_cell.angle_gamma   90.00
#
_symmetry.space_group_name_H-M   'P 1'
#
loop_
_entity.id
_entity.type
_entity.pdbx_description
1 polymer ?
#
loop_
_entity_poly.entity_id
_entity_poly.type
_entity_poly.pdbx_seq_one_letter_code
_entity_poly.pdbx_strand_id
1 'polypeptide(L)'
;MVSNSLRKAAGGAARAARVFDKQRQVTRRTATVGDTQHGASAEQFVSAALGIARPLARLKILNAEVCLARSTHARSRSAIALAPATPLHAGDSLDILLPLSKSDRDKASVDRDFAQSVQDLKDAIIYRDQHILILNKPRALSVQAGSKMKTSVAELLVGLKFSNPEPPRLVHRLDKDTTGCLILARTKQAATRLADLFARAESKESENVLVKTYLAIITGKPLAETGRLTTGIVQTGDTAPFEKLTTIEWRM
;
A
#
# COMPACT_ATOMS: atom_id res chain seq x y z
N MET A 1 13.31 -59.34 -9.69
CA MET A 1 12.60 -58.51 -8.69
C MET A 1 13.04 -57.04 -8.79
N VAL A 2 12.78 -56.38 -9.93
CA VAL A 2 13.22 -54.98 -10.12
C VAL A 2 12.08 -54.20 -10.76
N SER A 3 11.13 -53.71 -9.95
CA SER A 3 10.21 -52.64 -10.37
C SER A 3 9.16 -52.36 -9.28
N ASN A 4 9.50 -51.56 -8.27
CA ASN A 4 8.45 -50.87 -7.51
C ASN A 4 8.86 -49.49 -6.95
N SER A 5 10.16 -49.15 -7.00
CA SER A 5 10.66 -47.86 -6.48
C SER A 5 10.49 -46.69 -7.46
N LEU A 6 10.46 -46.96 -8.78
CA LEU A 6 10.42 -45.90 -9.81
C LEU A 6 9.02 -45.32 -10.06
N ARG A 7 7.93 -46.03 -9.71
CA ARG A 7 6.55 -45.51 -9.90
C ARG A 7 6.10 -44.52 -8.82
N LYS A 8 6.66 -44.60 -7.60
CA LYS A 8 6.36 -43.62 -6.52
C LYS A 8 7.01 -42.25 -6.75
N ALA A 9 8.16 -42.20 -7.44
CA ALA A 9 8.86 -40.94 -7.74
C ALA A 9 8.13 -40.08 -8.79
N ALA A 10 7.50 -40.71 -9.80
CA ALA A 10 6.80 -40.00 -10.87
C ALA A 10 5.53 -39.25 -10.38
N GLY A 11 4.80 -39.81 -9.41
CA GLY A 11 3.64 -39.15 -8.80
C GLY A 11 4.01 -37.94 -7.91
N GLY A 12 5.20 -37.94 -7.32
CA GLY A 12 5.73 -36.84 -6.51
C GLY A 12 6.16 -35.63 -7.36
N ALA A 13 6.78 -35.88 -8.52
CA ALA A 13 7.24 -34.82 -9.43
C ALA A 13 6.08 -33.97 -9.99
N ALA A 14 4.96 -34.61 -10.38
CA ALA A 14 3.77 -33.91 -10.87
C ALA A 14 3.05 -33.09 -9.77
N ARG A 15 3.13 -33.55 -8.51
CA ARG A 15 2.57 -32.83 -7.35
C ARG A 15 3.44 -31.64 -6.94
N ALA A 16 4.76 -31.79 -6.98
CA ALA A 16 5.71 -30.72 -6.70
C ALA A 16 5.59 -29.57 -7.72
N ALA A 17 5.50 -29.89 -9.02
CA ALA A 17 5.30 -28.88 -10.07
C ALA A 17 3.96 -28.11 -9.91
N ARG A 18 2.87 -28.80 -9.52
CA ARG A 18 1.56 -28.15 -9.26
C ARG A 18 1.52 -27.31 -7.99
N VAL A 19 2.29 -27.66 -6.95
CA VAL A 19 2.40 -26.85 -5.73
C VAL A 19 3.30 -25.64 -5.98
N PHE A 20 4.38 -25.81 -6.76
CA PHE A 20 5.24 -24.72 -7.24
C PHE A 20 4.46 -23.67 -8.04
N ASP A 21 3.47 -24.09 -8.83
CA ASP A 21 2.67 -23.18 -9.66
C ASP A 21 1.47 -22.56 -8.91
N LYS A 22 0.97 -23.22 -7.86
CA LYS A 22 -0.19 -22.75 -7.08
C LYS A 22 0.15 -21.81 -5.92
N GLN A 23 1.40 -21.72 -5.47
CA GLN A 23 1.78 -20.80 -4.39
C GLN A 23 2.25 -19.45 -4.96
N ARG A 24 1.30 -18.56 -5.29
CA ARG A 24 1.55 -17.19 -5.78
C ARG A 24 2.14 -16.20 -4.75
N GLN A 25 2.55 -16.67 -3.57
CA GLN A 25 3.02 -15.82 -2.46
C GLN A 25 4.18 -16.48 -1.71
N VAL A 26 5.31 -16.66 -2.39
CA VAL A 26 6.51 -17.29 -1.82
C VAL A 26 7.75 -16.53 -2.26
N THR A 27 8.67 -16.29 -1.33
CA THR A 27 10.01 -15.79 -1.66
C THR A 27 10.91 -16.96 -2.06
N ARG A 28 11.46 -16.92 -3.27
CA ARG A 28 12.43 -17.91 -3.77
C ARG A 28 13.83 -17.54 -3.28
N ARG A 29 14.45 -18.40 -2.47
CA ARG A 29 15.89 -18.33 -2.17
C ARG A 29 16.61 -19.45 -2.91
N THR A 30 17.62 -19.10 -3.71
CA THR A 30 18.51 -20.08 -4.32
C THR A 30 19.71 -20.30 -3.40
N ALA A 31 19.98 -21.55 -3.03
CA ALA A 31 21.15 -21.94 -2.26
C ALA A 31 21.99 -22.92 -3.09
N THR A 32 23.27 -22.61 -3.28
CA THR A 32 24.23 -23.48 -3.97
C THR A 32 25.00 -24.34 -2.98
N VAL A 33 25.15 -25.62 -3.27
CA VAL A 33 25.93 -26.55 -2.46
C VAL A 33 27.42 -26.34 -2.74
N GLY A 34 28.17 -25.91 -1.72
CA GLY A 34 29.62 -25.75 -1.80
C GLY A 34 30.37 -27.08 -1.62
N ASP A 35 31.67 -27.09 -1.94
CA ASP A 35 32.53 -28.28 -1.89
C ASP A 35 32.62 -28.92 -0.49
N THR A 36 32.50 -28.11 0.57
CA THR A 36 32.49 -28.57 1.97
C THR A 36 31.19 -29.27 2.39
N GLN A 37 30.16 -29.23 1.54
CA GLN A 37 28.84 -29.81 1.78
C GLN A 37 28.52 -30.94 0.79
N HIS A 38 29.54 -31.41 0.06
CA HIS A 38 29.44 -32.54 -0.85
C HIS A 38 29.05 -33.83 -0.11
N GLY A 39 27.98 -34.50 -0.55
CA GLY A 39 27.47 -35.73 0.05
C GLY A 39 26.55 -35.54 1.26
N ALA A 40 26.25 -34.29 1.65
CA ALA A 40 25.28 -34.03 2.70
C ALA A 40 23.85 -34.39 2.23
N SER A 41 23.07 -35.01 3.12
CA SER A 41 21.64 -35.25 2.85
C SER A 41 20.89 -33.94 2.67
N ALA A 42 19.90 -33.91 1.78
CA ALA A 42 19.07 -32.73 1.52
C ALA A 42 18.49 -32.09 2.80
N GLU A 43 18.06 -32.89 3.79
CA GLU A 43 17.58 -32.38 5.08
C GLU A 43 18.66 -31.69 5.91
N GLN A 44 19.90 -32.17 5.85
CA GLN A 44 21.04 -31.64 6.61
C GLN A 44 21.54 -30.33 5.99
N PHE A 45 21.55 -30.25 4.66
CA PHE A 45 21.84 -29.02 3.93
C PHE A 45 20.78 -27.94 4.16
N VAL A 46 19.48 -28.28 4.05
CA VAL A 46 18.39 -27.32 4.27
C VAL A 46 18.36 -26.83 5.73
N SER A 47 18.65 -27.72 6.69
CA SER A 47 18.79 -27.36 8.10
C SER A 47 19.91 -26.34 8.32
N ALA A 48 21.09 -26.55 7.71
CA ALA A 48 22.22 -25.62 7.79
C ALA A 48 21.96 -24.30 7.04
N ALA A 49 21.34 -24.37 5.87
CA ALA A 49 21.08 -23.20 5.01
C ALA A 49 19.99 -22.26 5.58
N LEU A 50 19.01 -22.81 6.31
CA LEU A 50 17.93 -22.03 6.92
C LEU A 50 18.09 -21.81 8.42
N GLY A 51 19.04 -22.48 9.09
CA GLY A 51 19.19 -22.44 10.55
C GLY A 51 18.02 -23.09 11.30
N ILE A 52 17.38 -24.10 10.71
CA ILE A 52 16.16 -24.74 11.22
C ILE A 52 16.48 -26.17 11.69
N ALA A 53 15.78 -26.69 12.70
CA ALA A 53 15.91 -28.07 13.17
C ALA A 53 15.64 -29.12 12.07
N ARG A 54 16.38 -30.24 12.08
CA ARG A 54 16.29 -31.31 11.05
C ARG A 54 14.87 -31.84 10.80
N PRO A 55 14.00 -32.06 11.81
CA PRO A 55 12.63 -32.53 11.57
C PRO A 55 11.79 -31.53 10.75
N LEU A 56 12.00 -30.23 10.95
CA LEU A 56 11.31 -29.19 10.21
C LEU A 56 11.85 -29.07 8.77
N ALA A 57 13.17 -29.22 8.58
CA ALA A 57 13.77 -29.29 7.24
C ALA A 57 13.21 -30.48 6.44
N ARG A 58 13.07 -31.65 7.08
CA ARG A 58 12.44 -32.85 6.49
C ARG A 58 10.99 -32.60 6.08
N LEU A 59 10.19 -31.97 6.94
CA LEU A 59 8.80 -31.62 6.62
C LEU A 59 8.71 -30.65 5.44
N LYS A 60 9.59 -29.66 5.36
CA LYS A 60 9.65 -28.70 4.22
C LYS A 60 9.95 -29.40 2.89
N ILE A 61 10.87 -30.35 2.89
CA ILE A 61 11.19 -31.16 1.70
C ILE A 61 9.98 -32.02 1.30
N LEU A 62 9.33 -32.69 2.27
CA LEU A 62 8.15 -33.52 2.01
C LEU A 62 6.93 -32.71 1.53
N ASN A 63 6.81 -31.46 1.97
CA ASN A 63 5.78 -30.53 1.52
C ASN A 63 6.06 -29.92 0.13
N ALA A 64 7.14 -30.34 -0.54
CA ALA A 64 7.61 -29.81 -1.82
C ALA A 64 7.97 -28.30 -1.78
N GLU A 65 8.31 -27.76 -0.61
CA GLU A 65 8.79 -26.38 -0.44
C GLU A 65 10.29 -26.24 -0.78
N VAL A 66 10.98 -27.35 -1.05
CA VAL A 66 12.38 -27.36 -1.49
C VAL A 66 12.50 -28.21 -2.74
N CYS A 67 13.04 -27.63 -3.81
CA CYS A 67 13.27 -28.35 -5.06
C CYS A 67 14.69 -28.15 -5.57
N LEU A 68 15.20 -29.15 -6.28
CA LEU A 68 16.50 -29.06 -6.94
C LEU A 68 16.32 -28.33 -8.27
N ALA A 69 16.94 -27.16 -8.41
CA ALA A 69 16.78 -26.23 -9.53
C ALA A 69 17.77 -26.50 -10.67
N ARG A 70 19.02 -26.85 -10.32
CA ARG A 70 20.07 -27.26 -11.27
C ARG A 70 20.95 -28.30 -10.58
N SER A 71 21.25 -29.39 -11.29
CA SER A 71 22.33 -30.31 -10.92
C SER A 71 23.28 -30.43 -12.10
N THR A 72 24.57 -30.48 -11.82
CA THR A 72 25.63 -30.80 -12.80
C THR A 72 25.59 -32.28 -13.22
N HIS A 73 24.87 -33.14 -12.48
CA HIS A 73 24.82 -34.59 -12.70
C HIS A 73 23.46 -35.14 -13.16
N ALA A 74 22.40 -34.34 -13.18
CA ALA A 74 21.10 -34.75 -13.73
C ALA A 74 20.81 -34.01 -15.05
N ARG A 75 20.61 -34.75 -16.15
CA ARG A 75 20.15 -34.22 -17.45
C ARG A 75 18.67 -33.82 -17.42
N SER A 76 18.24 -33.01 -16.45
CA SER A 76 16.88 -32.47 -16.42
C SER A 76 16.89 -30.97 -16.18
N ARG A 77 16.20 -30.23 -17.05
CA ARG A 77 16.00 -28.77 -16.99
C ARG A 77 14.84 -28.35 -16.09
N SER A 78 14.19 -29.29 -15.39
CA SER A 78 13.01 -29.04 -14.57
C SER A 78 13.23 -29.39 -13.10
N ALA A 79 12.61 -28.60 -12.22
CA ALA A 79 12.70 -28.72 -10.76
C ALA A 79 12.35 -30.15 -10.29
N ILE A 80 13.31 -30.84 -9.68
CA ILE A 80 13.13 -32.22 -9.18
C ILE A 80 12.73 -32.16 -7.71
N ALA A 81 11.63 -32.84 -7.37
CA ALA A 81 11.22 -33.07 -5.99
C ALA A 81 12.25 -33.99 -5.30
N LEU A 82 12.86 -33.50 -4.21
CA LEU A 82 13.88 -34.25 -3.47
C LEU A 82 13.25 -35.15 -2.41
N ALA A 83 13.84 -36.32 -2.19
CA ALA A 83 13.59 -37.08 -0.97
C ALA A 83 14.50 -36.54 0.15
N PRO A 84 14.08 -36.55 1.43
CA PRO A 84 14.89 -36.00 2.52
C PRO A 84 16.29 -36.64 2.66
N ALA A 85 16.42 -37.92 2.30
CA ALA A 85 17.65 -38.69 2.35
C ALA A 85 18.47 -38.64 1.04
N THR A 86 18.08 -37.83 0.06
CA THR A 86 18.83 -37.71 -1.19
C THR A 86 20.16 -37.00 -0.91
N PRO A 87 21.31 -37.58 -1.27
CA PRO A 87 22.61 -36.90 -1.14
C PRO A 87 22.69 -35.77 -2.17
N LEU A 88 23.22 -34.63 -1.75
CA LEU A 88 23.47 -33.47 -2.62
C LEU A 88 24.94 -33.42 -3.05
N HIS A 89 25.19 -33.01 -4.28
CA HIS A 89 26.53 -32.87 -4.82
C HIS A 89 26.95 -31.40 -4.88
N ALA A 90 28.25 -31.16 -4.73
CA ALA A 90 28.82 -29.82 -4.91
C ALA A 90 28.48 -29.28 -6.31
N GLY A 91 27.95 -28.05 -6.36
CA GLY A 91 27.41 -27.43 -7.58
C GLY A 91 25.90 -27.58 -7.78
N ASP A 92 25.19 -28.37 -6.96
CA ASP A 92 23.73 -28.41 -6.99
C ASP A 92 23.15 -27.08 -6.47
N SER A 93 22.14 -26.55 -7.18
CA SER A 93 21.40 -25.37 -6.76
C SER A 93 20.00 -25.76 -6.32
N LEU A 94 19.63 -25.43 -5.08
CA LEU A 94 18.31 -25.67 -4.52
C LEU A 94 17.51 -24.37 -4.48
N ASP A 95 16.25 -24.45 -4.91
CA ASP A 95 15.26 -23.42 -4.68
C ASP A 95 14.46 -23.76 -3.43
N ILE A 96 14.56 -22.88 -2.44
CA ILE A 96 13.79 -22.97 -1.20
C ILE A 96 12.66 -21.94 -1.27
N LEU A 97 11.44 -22.45 -1.20
CA LEU A 97 10.20 -21.70 -1.13
C LEU A 97 9.90 -21.38 0.34
N LEU A 98 10.10 -20.12 0.73
CA LEU A 98 9.80 -19.65 2.08
C LEU A 98 8.38 -19.05 2.12
N PRO A 99 7.51 -19.49 3.04
CA PRO A 99 6.21 -18.85 3.25
C PRO A 99 6.43 -17.42 3.74
N LEU A 100 5.66 -16.46 3.18
CA LEU A 100 5.70 -15.06 3.62
C LEU A 100 5.49 -14.98 5.14
N SER A 101 6.34 -14.21 5.80
CA SER A 101 6.20 -13.96 7.23
C SER A 101 4.85 -13.29 7.53
N LYS A 102 4.35 -13.36 8.78
CA LYS A 102 3.14 -12.62 9.17
C LYS A 102 3.29 -11.12 8.86
N SER A 103 4.46 -10.55 9.12
CA SER A 103 4.80 -9.16 8.79
C SER A 103 4.75 -8.85 7.29
N ASP A 104 5.13 -9.78 6.41
CA ASP A 104 5.08 -9.56 4.96
C ASP A 104 3.65 -9.68 4.42
N ARG A 105 2.82 -10.54 5.04
CA ARG A 105 1.39 -10.63 4.74
C ARG A 105 0.64 -9.35 5.13
N ASP A 106 0.93 -8.83 6.31
CA ASP A 106 0.32 -7.59 6.80
C ASP A 106 0.71 -6.40 5.91
N LYS A 107 1.99 -6.30 5.50
CA LYS A 107 2.44 -5.31 4.51
C LYS A 107 1.70 -5.45 3.18
N ALA A 108 1.60 -6.67 2.65
CA ALA A 108 0.92 -6.91 1.37
C ALA A 108 -0.60 -6.63 1.41
N SER A 109 -1.26 -6.73 2.57
CA SER A 109 -2.64 -6.23 2.73
C SER A 109 -2.71 -4.70 2.73
N VAL A 110 -1.84 -4.04 3.51
CA VAL A 110 -1.81 -2.58 3.60
C VAL A 110 -1.50 -1.94 2.25
N ASP A 111 -0.58 -2.52 1.48
CA ASP A 111 -0.22 -2.04 0.14
C ASP A 111 -1.40 -2.15 -0.84
N ARG A 112 -2.22 -3.20 -0.72
CA ARG A 112 -3.43 -3.38 -1.54
C ARG A 112 -4.52 -2.37 -1.17
N ASP A 113 -4.76 -2.17 0.12
CA ASP A 113 -5.75 -1.20 0.61
C ASP A 113 -5.37 0.23 0.23
N PHE A 114 -4.06 0.55 0.27
CA PHE A 114 -3.53 1.82 -0.20
C PHE A 114 -3.74 2.00 -1.70
N ALA A 115 -3.41 0.98 -2.51
CA ALA A 115 -3.60 1.04 -3.97
C ALA A 115 -5.07 1.24 -4.34
N GLN A 116 -5.99 0.57 -3.64
CA GLN A 116 -7.43 0.76 -3.83
C GLN A 116 -7.86 2.18 -3.46
N SER A 117 -7.43 2.69 -2.31
CA SER A 117 -7.76 4.06 -1.86
C SER A 117 -7.24 5.14 -2.83
N VAL A 118 -6.07 4.92 -3.44
CA VAL A 118 -5.54 5.80 -4.49
C VAL A 118 -6.41 5.73 -5.74
N GLN A 119 -6.92 4.56 -6.10
CA GLN A 119 -7.81 4.41 -7.25
C GLN A 119 -9.14 5.12 -7.01
N ASP A 120 -9.75 4.94 -5.83
CA ASP A 120 -10.99 5.61 -5.45
C ASP A 120 -10.84 7.14 -5.52
N LEU A 121 -9.68 7.68 -5.11
CA LEU A 121 -9.39 9.11 -5.23
C LEU A 121 -9.21 9.58 -6.69
N LYS A 122 -8.66 8.73 -7.56
CA LYS A 122 -8.56 9.05 -9.00
C LYS A 122 -9.94 9.13 -9.63
N ASP A 123 -10.83 8.24 -9.24
CA ASP A 123 -12.21 8.21 -9.73
C ASP A 123 -13.02 9.41 -9.19
N ALA A 124 -12.61 9.98 -8.05
CA ALA A 124 -13.18 11.19 -7.47
C ALA A 124 -12.65 12.51 -8.07
N ILE A 125 -11.82 12.47 -9.13
CA ILE A 125 -11.30 13.69 -9.78
C ILE A 125 -12.41 14.35 -10.59
N ILE A 126 -12.75 15.60 -10.23
CA ILE A 126 -13.72 16.41 -10.97
C ILE A 126 -13.04 17.18 -12.09
N TYR A 127 -11.84 17.71 -11.82
CA TYR A 127 -11.10 18.55 -12.75
C TYR A 127 -9.59 18.39 -12.58
N ARG A 128 -8.85 18.41 -13.69
CA ARG A 128 -7.39 18.33 -13.69
C ARG A 128 -6.81 19.10 -14.88
N ASP A 129 -5.92 20.04 -14.61
CA ASP A 129 -5.09 20.68 -15.62
C ASP A 129 -3.60 20.60 -15.25
N GLN A 130 -2.74 21.39 -15.89
CA GLN A 130 -1.29 21.38 -15.65
C GLN A 130 -0.91 21.93 -14.26
N HIS A 131 -1.73 22.78 -13.66
CA HIS A 131 -1.43 23.54 -12.45
C HIS A 131 -2.25 23.12 -11.24
N ILE A 132 -3.51 22.72 -11.42
CA ILE A 132 -4.46 22.40 -10.37
C ILE A 132 -5.15 21.05 -10.60
N LEU A 133 -5.61 20.47 -9.50
CA LEU A 133 -6.37 19.23 -9.45
C LEU A 133 -7.51 19.43 -8.44
N ILE A 134 -8.74 19.14 -8.84
CA ILE A 134 -9.93 19.25 -7.99
C ILE A 134 -10.52 17.86 -7.77
N LEU A 135 -10.67 17.51 -6.50
CA LEU A 135 -11.23 16.24 -6.05
C LEU A 135 -12.61 16.47 -5.43
N ASN A 136 -13.54 15.55 -5.66
CA ASN A 136 -14.72 15.41 -4.83
C ASN A 136 -14.34 14.58 -3.59
N LYS A 137 -13.99 15.24 -2.48
CA LYS A 137 -13.58 14.53 -1.27
C LYS A 137 -14.76 13.73 -0.71
N PRO A 138 -14.63 12.39 -0.57
CA PRO A 138 -15.66 11.60 0.09
C PRO A 138 -15.71 11.92 1.60
N ARG A 139 -16.82 11.54 2.23
CA ARG A 139 -16.97 11.64 3.68
C ARG A 139 -16.01 10.70 4.39
N ALA A 140 -15.77 10.93 5.68
CA ALA A 140 -14.92 10.10 6.54
C ALA A 140 -13.42 10.04 6.16
N LEU A 141 -13.00 10.69 5.06
CA LEU A 141 -11.60 10.83 4.67
C LEU A 141 -11.04 12.18 5.12
N SER A 142 -10.04 12.15 6.00
CA SER A 142 -9.38 13.37 6.49
C SER A 142 -8.38 13.90 5.47
N VAL A 143 -8.33 15.23 5.32
CA VAL A 143 -7.38 15.89 4.41
C VAL A 143 -5.93 15.72 4.91
N GLN A 144 -5.72 15.90 6.22
CA GLN A 144 -4.43 15.74 6.87
C GLN A 144 -4.57 14.72 8.01
N ALA A 145 -3.60 13.81 8.13
CA ALA A 145 -3.59 12.82 9.21
C ALA A 145 -3.44 13.51 10.57
N GLY A 146 -4.31 13.14 11.52
CA GLY A 146 -4.11 13.42 12.95
C GLY A 146 -3.43 12.24 13.65
N SER A 147 -3.11 12.39 14.94
CA SER A 147 -2.36 11.40 15.76
C SER A 147 -2.90 9.96 15.73
N LYS A 148 -4.17 9.74 15.34
CA LYS A 148 -4.85 8.43 15.39
C LYS A 148 -5.33 7.89 14.04
N MET A 149 -5.07 8.54 12.91
CA MET A 149 -5.54 8.07 11.61
C MET A 149 -4.39 7.60 10.71
N LYS A 150 -4.57 6.41 10.13
CA LYS A 150 -3.57 5.72 9.29
C LYS A 150 -3.67 6.04 7.80
N THR A 151 -4.73 6.72 7.37
CA THR A 151 -4.97 7.02 5.95
C THR A 151 -5.60 8.40 5.82
N SER A 152 -4.94 9.29 5.09
CA SER A 152 -5.38 10.65 4.80
C SER A 152 -5.19 11.00 3.32
N VAL A 153 -5.88 12.04 2.85
CA VAL A 153 -5.67 12.54 1.48
C VAL A 153 -4.20 12.85 1.25
N ALA A 154 -3.54 13.51 2.21
CA ALA A 154 -2.11 13.87 2.15
C ALA A 154 -1.19 12.68 1.82
N GLU A 155 -1.42 11.52 2.43
CA GLU A 155 -0.63 10.31 2.18
C GLU A 155 -0.94 9.71 0.81
N LEU A 156 -2.19 9.79 0.38
CA LEU A 156 -2.65 9.28 -0.91
C LEU A 156 -2.22 10.16 -2.10
N LEU A 157 -1.79 11.41 -1.87
CA LEU A 157 -1.30 12.32 -2.93
C LEU A 157 -0.09 11.75 -3.68
N VAL A 158 0.69 10.88 -3.06
CA VAL A 158 1.81 10.19 -3.71
C VAL A 158 1.34 9.37 -4.92
N GLY A 159 0.12 8.84 -4.89
CA GLY A 159 -0.53 8.13 -5.99
C GLY A 159 -1.12 9.01 -7.09
N LEU A 160 -1.12 10.34 -6.90
CA LEU A 160 -1.74 11.35 -7.78
C LEU A 160 -0.71 12.23 -8.52
N LYS A 161 0.54 11.77 -8.67
CA LYS A 161 1.59 12.48 -9.43
C LYS A 161 1.24 12.66 -10.92
N PHE A 162 0.59 11.65 -11.51
CA PHE A 162 0.34 11.57 -12.95
C PHE A 162 1.63 11.78 -13.76
N SER A 163 1.72 12.90 -14.48
CA SER A 163 2.82 13.30 -15.34
C SER A 163 3.88 14.18 -14.66
N ASN A 164 3.70 14.53 -13.38
CA ASN A 164 4.59 15.43 -12.66
C ASN A 164 5.59 14.66 -11.77
N PRO A 165 6.80 15.21 -11.54
CA PRO A 165 7.79 14.57 -10.67
C PRO A 165 7.36 14.58 -9.19
N GLU A 166 6.69 15.65 -8.79
CA GLU A 166 6.21 15.87 -7.42
C GLU A 166 4.72 15.55 -7.29
N PRO A 167 4.29 15.03 -6.12
CA PRO A 167 2.87 14.89 -5.83
C PRO A 167 2.20 16.26 -5.69
N PRO A 168 0.89 16.36 -5.94
CA PRO A 168 0.15 17.58 -5.65
C PRO A 168 0.29 18.00 -4.18
N ARG A 169 0.11 19.29 -3.90
CA ARG A 169 0.21 19.90 -2.58
C ARG A 169 -1.16 20.36 -2.10
N LEU A 170 -1.39 20.22 -0.80
CA LEU A 170 -2.58 20.75 -0.12
C LEU A 170 -2.43 22.26 0.03
N VAL A 171 -3.49 23.00 -0.34
CA VAL A 171 -3.56 24.47 -0.19
C VAL A 171 -4.71 24.91 0.71
N HIS A 172 -5.66 24.00 0.97
CA HIS A 172 -6.74 24.20 1.93
C HIS A 172 -7.18 22.86 2.50
N ARG A 173 -8.08 22.90 3.49
CA ARG A 173 -8.62 21.71 4.15
C ARG A 173 -10.13 21.72 4.14
N LEU A 174 -10.68 20.52 4.05
CA LEU A 174 -12.05 20.19 4.41
C LEU A 174 -11.98 19.26 5.62
N ASP A 175 -12.95 19.37 6.52
CA ASP A 175 -13.01 18.47 7.67
C ASP A 175 -13.33 17.04 7.23
N LYS A 176 -13.06 16.10 8.14
CA LYS A 176 -13.19 14.66 7.88
C LYS A 176 -14.57 14.30 7.32
N ASP A 177 -15.61 14.83 7.94
CA ASP A 177 -17.00 14.48 7.63
C ASP A 177 -17.64 15.44 6.61
N THR A 178 -16.91 16.45 6.16
CA THR A 178 -17.33 17.36 5.09
C THR A 178 -17.03 16.73 3.74
N THR A 179 -18.01 16.75 2.84
CA THR A 179 -17.84 16.31 1.44
C THR A 179 -17.72 17.52 0.51
N GLY A 180 -17.17 17.30 -0.69
CA GLY A 180 -17.18 18.32 -1.74
C GLY A 180 -15.80 18.65 -2.29
N CYS A 181 -15.69 19.83 -2.89
CA CYS A 181 -14.55 20.20 -3.73
C CYS A 181 -13.28 20.50 -2.89
N LEU A 182 -12.26 19.67 -3.06
CA LEU A 182 -10.91 19.90 -2.54
C LEU A 182 -9.99 20.27 -3.69
N ILE A 183 -9.32 21.41 -3.58
CA ILE A 183 -8.41 21.95 -4.61
C ILE A 183 -6.99 21.66 -4.16
N LEU A 184 -6.21 21.11 -5.08
CA LEU A 184 -4.82 20.72 -4.91
C LEU A 184 -3.96 21.44 -5.96
N ALA A 185 -2.76 21.83 -5.55
CA ALA A 185 -1.79 22.45 -6.45
C ALA A 185 -0.84 21.39 -7.00
N ARG A 186 -0.76 21.25 -8.32
CA ARG A 186 0.16 20.31 -8.99
C ARG A 186 1.58 20.84 -9.16
N THR A 187 1.77 22.15 -9.01
CA THR A 187 3.06 22.84 -9.15
C THR A 187 3.32 23.75 -7.96
N LYS A 188 4.61 24.03 -7.67
CA LYS A 188 4.99 24.93 -6.57
C LYS A 188 4.44 26.34 -6.76
N GLN A 189 4.49 26.86 -7.99
CA GLN A 189 3.95 28.18 -8.33
C GLN A 189 2.43 28.26 -8.11
N ALA A 190 1.69 27.22 -8.53
CA ALA A 190 0.25 27.14 -8.28
C ALA A 190 -0.06 27.05 -6.78
N ALA A 191 0.78 26.36 -6.00
CA ALA A 191 0.59 26.24 -4.55
C ALA A 191 0.67 27.61 -3.86
N THR A 192 1.68 28.42 -4.19
CA THR A 192 1.82 29.78 -3.66
C THR A 192 0.62 30.65 -4.05
N ARG A 193 0.27 30.68 -5.34
CA ARG A 193 -0.87 31.49 -5.82
C ARG A 193 -2.19 31.08 -5.19
N LEU A 194 -2.45 29.78 -5.07
CA LEU A 194 -3.67 29.29 -4.44
C LEU A 194 -3.68 29.60 -2.94
N ALA A 195 -2.56 29.45 -2.23
CA ALA A 195 -2.46 29.82 -0.82
C ALA A 195 -2.79 31.31 -0.60
N ASP A 196 -2.25 32.19 -1.46
CA ASP A 196 -2.56 33.62 -1.41
C ASP A 196 -4.05 33.90 -1.69
N LEU A 197 -4.64 33.20 -2.67
CA LEU A 197 -6.08 33.30 -2.97
C LEU A 197 -6.96 32.83 -1.81
N PHE A 198 -6.58 31.74 -1.13
CA PHE A 198 -7.29 31.24 0.04
C PHE A 198 -7.16 32.19 1.23
N ALA A 199 -6.00 32.81 1.43
CA ALA A 199 -5.79 33.80 2.48
C ALA A 199 -6.60 35.08 2.23
N ARG A 200 -6.63 35.58 0.99
CA ARG A 200 -7.44 36.74 0.60
C ARG A 200 -8.94 36.47 0.72
N ALA A 201 -9.38 35.27 0.35
CA ALA A 201 -10.78 34.83 0.51
C ALA A 201 -11.27 34.90 1.96
N GLU A 202 -10.37 34.82 2.93
CA GLU A 202 -10.68 34.93 4.36
C GLU A 202 -10.64 36.38 4.86
N SER A 203 -10.00 37.29 4.12
CA SER A 203 -9.96 38.72 4.38
C SER A 203 -11.19 39.41 3.76
N LYS A 204 -11.76 40.40 4.44
CA LYS A 204 -12.98 41.15 4.03
C LYS A 204 -12.76 42.08 2.82
N GLU A 205 -11.81 41.80 1.95
CA GLU A 205 -11.47 42.66 0.82
C GLU A 205 -12.48 42.51 -0.33
N SER A 206 -12.92 43.65 -0.89
CA SER A 206 -14.03 43.76 -1.84
C SER A 206 -13.79 43.13 -3.24
N GLU A 207 -12.61 42.55 -3.48
CA GLU A 207 -12.27 41.86 -4.75
C GLU A 207 -11.92 40.38 -4.51
N ASN A 208 -12.83 39.65 -3.87
CA ASN A 208 -12.64 38.21 -3.69
C ASN A 208 -12.88 37.45 -5.00
N VAL A 209 -11.79 37.00 -5.61
CA VAL A 209 -11.81 36.16 -6.82
C VAL A 209 -12.24 34.72 -6.51
N LEU A 210 -12.12 34.27 -5.25
CA LEU A 210 -12.45 32.92 -4.82
C LEU A 210 -13.72 32.89 -3.96
N VAL A 211 -14.77 32.23 -4.44
CA VAL A 211 -16.04 32.03 -3.73
C VAL A 211 -16.17 30.57 -3.31
N LYS A 212 -16.51 30.33 -2.04
CA LYS A 212 -16.80 28.99 -1.50
C LYS A 212 -18.26 28.91 -1.09
N THR A 213 -19.01 28.00 -1.71
CA THR A 213 -20.41 27.76 -1.38
C THR A 213 -20.56 26.39 -0.75
N TYR A 214 -21.18 26.34 0.43
CA TYR A 214 -21.45 25.11 1.16
C TYR A 214 -22.95 24.86 1.22
N LEU A 215 -23.37 23.66 0.84
CA LEU A 215 -24.73 23.20 1.09
C LEU A 215 -24.77 22.50 2.45
N ALA A 216 -25.68 22.94 3.32
CA ALA A 216 -25.84 22.39 4.66
C ALA A 216 -27.30 22.10 4.96
N ILE A 217 -27.53 21.03 5.72
CA ILE A 217 -28.82 20.73 6.35
C ILE A 217 -28.68 21.11 7.82
N ILE A 218 -29.59 21.95 8.31
CA ILE A 218 -29.56 22.49 9.67
C ILE A 218 -30.77 22.03 10.47
N THR A 219 -30.61 21.96 11.79
CA THR A 219 -31.72 21.75 12.72
C THR A 219 -32.36 23.09 13.06
N GLY A 220 -33.66 23.24 12.76
CA GLY A 220 -34.39 24.50 12.93
C GLY A 220 -34.50 25.32 11.65
N LYS A 221 -35.10 26.51 11.74
CA LYS A 221 -35.28 27.45 10.62
C LYS A 221 -34.60 28.78 10.94
N PRO A 222 -33.74 29.31 10.05
CA PRO A 222 -33.19 30.66 10.20
C PRO A 222 -34.33 31.70 10.25
N LEU A 223 -34.15 32.76 11.05
CA LEU A 223 -35.14 33.83 11.18
C LEU A 223 -35.38 34.59 9.85
N ALA A 224 -34.39 34.59 8.95
CA ALA A 224 -34.46 35.23 7.65
C ALA A 224 -33.96 34.29 6.54
N GLU A 225 -34.49 34.45 5.32
CA GLU A 225 -34.10 33.67 4.14
C GLU A 225 -32.67 33.92 3.69
N THR A 226 -32.16 35.12 3.97
CA THR A 226 -30.77 35.50 3.77
C THR A 226 -30.23 36.23 4.98
N GLY A 227 -28.94 36.11 5.23
CA GLY A 227 -28.30 36.95 6.23
C GLY A 227 -26.79 36.77 6.26
N ARG A 228 -26.16 37.56 7.12
CA ARG A 228 -24.71 37.58 7.33
C ARG A 228 -24.42 37.33 8.80
N LEU A 229 -23.64 36.29 9.08
CA LEU A 229 -23.16 35.97 10.42
C LEU A 229 -21.68 36.29 10.49
N THR A 230 -21.31 37.30 11.29
CA THR A 230 -19.90 37.62 11.59
C THR A 230 -19.63 37.21 13.03
N THR A 231 -18.80 36.19 13.22
CA THR A 231 -18.44 35.69 14.55
C THR A 231 -16.96 35.39 14.65
N GLY A 232 -16.38 35.55 15.84
CA GLY A 232 -15.07 35.02 16.16
C GLY A 232 -15.18 33.52 16.47
N ILE A 233 -14.30 32.71 15.88
CA ILE A 233 -14.14 31.32 16.31
C ILE A 233 -13.08 31.30 17.41
N VAL A 234 -13.45 30.85 18.61
CA VAL A 234 -12.51 30.65 19.73
C VAL A 234 -12.30 29.14 19.89
N GLN A 235 -11.04 28.73 19.93
CA GLN A 235 -10.70 27.35 20.24
C GLN A 235 -10.89 27.10 21.74
N THR A 236 -11.74 26.16 22.10
CA THR A 236 -11.94 25.77 23.50
C THR A 236 -10.78 24.85 23.94
N GLY A 237 -9.92 25.31 24.87
CA GLY A 237 -8.76 24.58 25.43
C GLY A 237 -7.79 25.45 26.24
N ASP A 238 -6.81 24.85 26.94
CA ASP A 238 -5.95 25.45 27.97
C ASP A 238 -4.97 26.56 27.51
N THR A 239 -4.92 26.92 26.24
CA THR A 239 -4.06 28.02 25.76
C THR A 239 -4.71 28.67 24.54
N ALA A 240 -5.48 29.73 24.76
CA ALA A 240 -6.15 30.44 23.68
C ALA A 240 -5.27 31.59 23.17
N PRO A 241 -4.98 31.63 21.85
CA PRO A 241 -4.95 32.93 21.20
C PRO A 241 -5.77 33.01 19.90
N PHE A 242 -6.32 34.22 19.72
CA PHE A 242 -6.93 34.89 18.56
C PHE A 242 -8.29 34.44 18.01
N GLU A 243 -9.26 35.36 18.12
CA GLU A 243 -10.51 35.43 17.37
C GLU A 243 -10.23 35.64 15.87
N LYS A 244 -10.55 34.65 15.05
CA LYS A 244 -10.69 34.86 13.61
C LYS A 244 -12.15 35.20 13.31
N LEU A 245 -12.41 36.46 12.98
CA LEU A 245 -13.74 36.90 12.53
C LEU A 245 -14.03 36.30 11.15
N THR A 246 -14.92 35.31 11.10
CA THR A 246 -15.39 34.73 9.84
C THR A 246 -16.77 35.26 9.54
N THR A 247 -16.96 35.74 8.31
CA THR A 247 -18.26 36.17 7.80
C THR A 247 -18.85 35.06 6.95
N ILE A 248 -20.02 34.55 7.34
CA ILE A 248 -20.75 33.53 6.59
C ILE A 248 -22.05 34.16 6.11
N GLU A 249 -22.30 34.06 4.81
CA GLU A 249 -23.57 34.44 4.20
C GLU A 249 -24.36 33.18 3.88
N TRP A 250 -25.66 33.18 4.18
CA TRP A 250 -26.55 32.09 3.81
C TRP A 250 -27.70 32.60 2.95
N ARG A 251 -28.23 31.69 2.14
CA ARG A 251 -29.45 31.87 1.34
C ARG A 251 -30.18 30.53 1.31
N MET A 252 -31.48 30.54 1.63
CA MET A 252 -32.37 29.38 1.49
C MET A 252 -32.78 29.13 0.03
#